data_AF-H2MCW0-F1
#
_entry.id   AF-H2MCW0-F1
#
_cell.length_a   1.000
_cell.length_b   1.000
_cell.length_c   1.000
_cell.angle_alpha   90.00
_cell.angle_beta   90.00
_cell.angle_gamma   90.00
#
_symmetry.space_group_name_H-M   'P 1'
#
loop_
_entity.id
_entity.type
_entity.pdbx_description
1 polymer ?
#
loop_
_entity_poly.entity_id
_entity_poly.type
_entity_poly.pdbx_seq_one_letter_code
_entity_poly.pdbx_strand_id
1 'polypeptide(L)'
;MDGYPAVIDSDSTKQQERHYYLLSELQTLVKDLPSSFQQRLSYNTLSDLALALIDGTVYEIVQGLLDIQHLTEKNLYNQRQKLHCEHQALKQDLLRKHKDALLCCKPHNLALLKSNQQTELEVKITFREEQQMMDKKIVAEIDQKVLDQQNTLEKAGVPGFYVTTNPQELTMQINLLELMLKLQQKESQSGLQ
;
A
#
# COMPACT_ATOMS: atom_id res chain seq x y z
N MET A 1 -31.31 -53.15 7.93
CA MET A 1 -30.82 -52.03 8.76
C MET A 1 -29.49 -51.63 8.16
N ASP A 2 -29.52 -50.72 7.19
CA ASP A 2 -28.30 -50.15 6.61
C ASP A 2 -28.17 -48.74 7.15
N GLY A 3 -27.22 -48.58 8.08
CA GLY A 3 -26.88 -47.29 8.67
C GLY A 3 -26.18 -46.43 7.65
N TYR A 4 -26.78 -45.29 7.32
CA TYR A 4 -26.13 -44.24 6.55
C TYR A 4 -25.04 -43.55 7.39
N PRO A 5 -23.87 -43.22 6.82
CA PRO A 5 -22.78 -42.63 7.57
C PRO A 5 -23.05 -41.13 7.79
N ALA A 6 -23.22 -40.74 9.05
CA ALA A 6 -23.42 -39.38 9.53
C ALA A 6 -22.18 -38.46 9.41
N VAL A 7 -21.28 -38.74 8.47
CA VAL A 7 -19.94 -38.09 8.41
C VAL A 7 -19.98 -36.73 7.69
N ILE A 8 -21.02 -36.46 6.88
CA ILE A 8 -21.15 -35.20 6.11
C ILE A 8 -21.70 -34.04 6.97
N ASP A 9 -22.40 -34.33 8.07
CA ASP A 9 -23.18 -33.33 8.82
C ASP A 9 -22.32 -32.50 9.80
N SER A 10 -21.25 -33.09 10.34
CA SER A 10 -20.39 -32.42 11.32
C SER A 10 -19.58 -31.26 10.72
N ASP A 11 -19.16 -31.36 9.47
CA ASP A 11 -18.26 -30.37 8.86
C ASP A 11 -19.03 -29.16 8.32
N SER A 12 -20.21 -29.41 7.73
CA SER A 12 -21.12 -28.33 7.32
C SER A 12 -21.62 -27.53 8.53
N THR A 13 -21.92 -28.21 9.65
CA THR A 13 -22.35 -27.55 10.89
C THR A 13 -21.27 -26.63 11.44
N LYS A 14 -20.00 -27.06 11.46
CA LYS A 14 -18.86 -26.24 11.92
C LYS A 14 -18.61 -25.03 11.01
N GLN A 15 -18.69 -25.23 9.69
CA GLN A 15 -18.57 -24.11 8.73
C GLN A 15 -19.70 -23.11 8.90
N GLN A 16 -20.91 -23.58 9.15
CA GLN A 16 -22.08 -22.73 9.37
C GLN A 16 -21.98 -21.97 10.70
N GLU A 17 -21.51 -22.60 11.78
CA GLU A 17 -21.20 -21.93 13.05
C GLU A 17 -20.15 -20.84 12.86
N ARG A 18 -19.06 -21.14 12.13
CA ARG A 18 -18.01 -20.16 11.83
C ARG A 18 -18.52 -19.01 10.97
N HIS A 19 -19.36 -19.30 9.98
CA HIS A 19 -20.02 -18.27 9.16
C HIS A 19 -20.86 -17.31 10.01
N TYR A 20 -21.72 -17.84 10.88
CA TYR A 20 -22.56 -17.01 11.75
C TYR A 20 -21.74 -16.17 12.72
N TYR A 21 -20.66 -16.74 13.27
CA TYR A 21 -19.73 -16.01 14.13
C TYR A 21 -19.08 -14.84 13.37
N LEU A 22 -18.46 -15.10 12.21
CA LEU A 22 -17.81 -14.08 11.39
C LEU A 22 -18.81 -12.99 10.97
N LEU A 23 -20.02 -13.37 10.55
CA LEU A 23 -21.07 -12.43 10.18
C LEU A 23 -21.49 -11.54 11.35
N SER A 24 -21.63 -12.11 12.56
CA SER A 24 -21.99 -11.35 13.76
C SER A 24 -20.90 -10.34 14.14
N GLU A 25 -19.64 -10.75 14.04
CA GLU A 25 -18.50 -9.86 14.29
C GLU A 25 -18.38 -8.77 13.22
N LEU A 26 -18.57 -9.10 11.94
CA LEU A 26 -18.62 -8.12 10.85
C LEU A 26 -19.74 -7.08 11.09
N GLN A 27 -20.94 -7.52 11.45
CA GLN A 27 -22.05 -6.62 11.76
C GLN A 27 -21.74 -5.70 12.95
N THR A 28 -21.02 -6.20 13.94
CA THR A 28 -20.60 -5.40 15.09
C THR A 28 -19.59 -4.34 14.68
N LEU A 29 -18.56 -4.73 13.93
CA LEU A 29 -17.53 -3.81 13.44
C LEU A 29 -18.10 -2.75 12.47
N VAL A 30 -19.11 -3.09 11.66
CA VAL A 30 -19.77 -2.14 10.75
C VAL A 30 -20.52 -1.05 11.51
N LYS A 31 -21.07 -1.33 12.70
CA LYS A 31 -21.76 -0.31 13.51
C LYS A 31 -20.84 0.83 13.97
N ASP A 32 -19.55 0.55 14.06
CA ASP A 32 -18.53 1.54 14.44
C ASP A 32 -18.04 2.38 13.23
N LEU A 33 -18.46 2.05 12.00
CA LEU A 33 -18.11 2.81 10.79
C LEU A 33 -19.05 4.00 10.54
N PRO A 34 -18.64 5.01 9.76
CA PRO A 34 -19.52 6.11 9.39
C PRO A 34 -20.77 5.64 8.63
N SER A 35 -21.90 6.32 8.83
CA SER A 35 -23.21 5.92 8.27
C SER A 35 -23.24 5.85 6.73
N SER A 36 -22.40 6.63 6.04
CA SER A 36 -22.22 6.53 4.58
C SER A 36 -21.69 5.18 4.12
N PHE A 37 -20.85 4.52 4.93
CA PHE A 37 -20.33 3.17 4.64
C PHE A 37 -21.37 2.11 5.00
N GLN A 38 -22.02 2.25 6.15
CA GLN A 38 -23.04 1.30 6.61
C GLN A 38 -24.16 1.13 5.58
N GLN A 39 -24.64 2.24 5.00
CA GLN A 39 -25.72 2.21 4.00
C GLN A 39 -25.35 1.48 2.71
N ARG A 40 -24.06 1.40 2.38
CA ARG A 40 -23.56 0.71 1.18
C ARG A 40 -23.28 -0.77 1.43
N LEU A 41 -23.21 -1.21 2.68
CA LEU A 41 -22.95 -2.59 3.06
C LEU A 41 -24.27 -3.30 3.34
N SER A 42 -24.76 -4.03 2.33
CA SER A 42 -25.95 -4.87 2.49
C SER A 42 -25.64 -6.11 3.34
N TYR A 43 -26.68 -6.69 3.96
CA TYR A 43 -26.56 -7.97 4.67
C TYR A 43 -25.96 -9.07 3.77
N ASN A 44 -26.38 -9.12 2.50
CA ASN A 44 -25.88 -10.10 1.55
C ASN A 44 -24.37 -9.93 1.32
N THR A 45 -23.89 -8.69 1.15
CA THR A 45 -22.46 -8.40 1.00
C THR A 45 -21.65 -8.84 2.21
N LEU A 46 -22.16 -8.63 3.43
CA LEU A 46 -21.49 -9.08 4.65
C LEU A 46 -21.51 -10.60 4.80
N SER A 47 -22.60 -11.25 4.38
CA SER A 47 -22.73 -12.71 4.38
C SER A 47 -21.76 -13.35 3.38
N ASP A 48 -21.66 -12.80 2.17
CA ASP A 48 -20.73 -13.26 1.13
C ASP A 48 -19.28 -13.04 1.57
N LEU A 49 -18.99 -11.90 2.20
CA LEU A 49 -17.67 -11.62 2.75
C LEU A 49 -17.31 -12.59 3.88
N ALA A 50 -18.25 -12.88 4.79
CA ALA A 50 -18.05 -13.87 5.85
C ALA A 50 -17.71 -15.24 5.25
N LEU A 51 -18.41 -15.68 4.20
CA LEU A 51 -18.14 -16.94 3.50
C LEU A 51 -16.72 -16.97 2.94
N ALA A 52 -16.28 -15.90 2.26
CA ALA A 52 -14.95 -15.80 1.68
C ALA A 52 -13.82 -15.83 2.73
N LEU A 53 -14.12 -15.48 3.98
CA LEU A 53 -13.15 -15.43 5.09
C LEU A 53 -13.10 -16.74 5.91
N ILE A 54 -14.01 -17.69 5.69
CA ILE A 54 -14.14 -18.91 6.53
C ILE A 54 -12.84 -19.70 6.59
N ASP A 55 -12.22 -19.95 5.43
CA ASP A 55 -11.06 -20.82 5.30
C ASP A 55 -9.73 -20.15 5.64
N GLY A 56 -9.74 -18.82 5.84
CA GLY A 56 -8.57 -18.03 6.18
C GLY A 56 -7.61 -17.73 5.03
N THR A 57 -7.80 -18.31 3.84
CA THR A 57 -6.94 -18.08 2.66
C THR A 57 -6.91 -16.62 2.27
N VAL A 58 -8.06 -15.95 2.34
CA VAL A 58 -8.16 -14.52 2.03
C VAL A 58 -7.34 -13.68 3.01
N TYR A 59 -7.24 -14.07 4.29
CA TYR A 59 -6.37 -13.37 5.25
C TYR A 59 -4.90 -13.53 4.89
N GLU A 60 -4.47 -14.72 4.47
CA GLU A 60 -3.09 -14.94 4.01
C GLU A 60 -2.77 -14.12 2.76
N ILE A 61 -3.72 -14.02 1.81
CA ILE A 61 -3.57 -13.18 0.61
C ILE A 61 -3.43 -11.71 1.02
N VAL A 62 -4.31 -11.20 1.89
CA VAL A 62 -4.26 -9.81 2.35
C VAL A 62 -2.94 -9.52 3.07
N GLN A 63 -2.46 -10.44 3.91
CA GLN A 63 -1.17 -10.29 4.60
C GLN A 63 0.00 -10.28 3.61
N GLY A 64 -0.01 -11.18 2.62
CA GLY A 64 1.01 -11.20 1.56
C GLY A 64 1.03 -9.92 0.73
N LEU A 65 -0.15 -9.38 0.39
CA LEU A 65 -0.26 -8.09 -0.30
C LEU A 65 0.28 -6.93 0.54
N LEU A 66 0.04 -6.94 1.86
CA LEU A 66 0.55 -5.95 2.79
C LEU A 66 2.07 -5.99 2.91
N ASP A 67 2.65 -7.19 2.97
CA ASP A 67 4.11 -7.37 3.03
C ASP A 67 4.78 -6.89 1.73
N ILE A 68 4.19 -7.22 0.57
CA ILE A 68 4.64 -6.74 -0.74
C ILE A 68 4.56 -5.20 -0.81
N GLN A 69 3.47 -4.61 -0.29
CA GLN A 69 3.31 -3.16 -0.23
C GLN A 69 4.41 -2.52 0.62
N HIS A 70 4.59 -2.96 1.86
CA HIS A 70 5.62 -2.41 2.75
C HIS A 70 7.03 -2.54 2.16
N LEU A 71 7.35 -3.66 1.53
CA LEU A 71 8.64 -3.85 0.86
C LEU A 71 8.82 -2.88 -0.30
N THR A 72 7.78 -2.68 -1.11
CA THR A 72 7.80 -1.75 -2.25
C THR A 72 7.97 -0.31 -1.76
N GLU A 73 7.19 0.13 -0.77
CA GLU A 73 7.28 1.46 -0.18
C GLU A 73 8.67 1.72 0.41
N LYS A 74 9.23 0.76 1.16
CA LYS A 74 10.58 0.84 1.71
C LYS A 74 11.63 0.97 0.60
N ASN A 75 11.50 0.22 -0.48
CA ASN A 75 12.42 0.29 -1.62
C ASN A 75 12.34 1.64 -2.34
N LEU A 76 11.13 2.17 -2.56
CA LEU A 76 10.92 3.47 -3.20
C LEU A 76 11.46 4.61 -2.33
N TYR A 77 11.21 4.56 -1.01
CA TYR A 77 11.76 5.51 -0.05
C TYR A 77 13.30 5.51 -0.09
N ASN A 78 13.92 4.33 -0.05
CA ASN A 78 15.38 4.20 -0.08
C ASN A 78 15.97 4.73 -1.40
N GLN A 79 15.32 4.48 -2.53
CA GLN A 79 15.72 5.03 -3.84
C GLN A 79 15.69 6.57 -3.84
N ARG A 80 14.61 7.16 -3.32
CA ARG A 80 14.47 8.62 -3.20
C ARG A 80 15.54 9.21 -2.28
N GLN A 81 15.78 8.57 -1.13
CA GLN A 81 16.79 9.01 -0.17
C GLN A 81 18.21 8.93 -0.77
N LYS A 82 18.53 7.86 -1.50
CA LYS A 82 19.82 7.71 -2.18
C LYS A 82 20.07 8.85 -3.17
N LEU A 83 19.09 9.16 -4.02
CA LEU A 83 19.19 10.27 -4.98
C LEU A 83 19.44 11.60 -4.25
N HIS A 84 18.72 11.86 -3.17
CA HIS A 84 18.91 13.07 -2.37
C HIS A 84 20.32 13.15 -1.76
N CYS A 85 20.84 12.05 -1.22
CA CYS A 85 22.20 11.98 -0.69
C CYS A 85 23.26 12.24 -1.78
N GLU A 86 23.07 11.68 -2.99
CA GLU A 86 23.95 11.90 -4.14
C GLU A 86 23.96 13.39 -4.55
N HIS A 87 22.79 14.03 -4.65
CA HIS A 87 22.68 15.47 -4.93
C HIS A 87 23.37 16.32 -3.86
N GLN A 88 23.21 15.96 -2.58
CA GLN A 88 23.85 16.67 -1.48
C GLN A 88 25.38 16.55 -1.52
N ALA A 89 25.90 15.36 -1.80
CA ALA A 89 27.34 15.11 -1.94
C ALA A 89 27.93 15.91 -3.12
N LEU A 90 27.28 15.85 -4.29
CA LEU A 90 27.70 16.62 -5.47
C LEU A 90 27.69 18.13 -5.22
N LYS A 91 26.68 18.64 -4.52
CA LYS A 91 26.63 20.06 -4.13
C LYS A 91 27.79 20.45 -3.21
N GLN A 92 28.13 19.61 -2.23
CA GLN A 92 29.28 19.85 -1.35
C GLN A 92 30.60 19.84 -2.12
N ASP A 93 30.76 18.89 -3.04
CA ASP A 93 31.94 18.81 -3.90
C ASP A 93 32.09 20.03 -4.82
N LEU A 94 30.98 20.51 -5.39
CA LEU A 94 30.98 21.70 -6.24
C LEU A 94 31.37 22.94 -5.44
N LEU A 95 30.81 23.12 -4.23
CA LEU A 95 31.18 24.20 -3.33
C LEU A 95 32.65 24.15 -2.90
N ARG A 96 33.18 22.95 -2.65
CA ARG A 96 34.60 22.75 -2.33
C ARG A 96 35.47 23.18 -3.50
N LYS A 97 35.20 22.70 -4.72
CA LYS A 97 35.93 23.10 -5.94
C LYS A 97 35.85 24.60 -6.20
N HIS A 98 34.69 25.21 -5.96
CA HIS A 98 34.51 26.65 -6.08
C HIS A 98 35.40 27.42 -5.11
N LYS A 99 35.44 26.99 -3.83
CA LYS A 99 36.30 27.59 -2.80
C LYS A 99 37.78 27.45 -3.14
N ASP A 100 38.21 26.26 -3.58
CA ASP A 100 39.61 26.02 -3.97
C ASP A 100 40.01 26.87 -5.18
N ALA A 101 39.12 27.02 -6.16
CA ALA A 101 39.32 27.91 -7.29
C ALA A 101 39.45 29.38 -6.88
N LEU A 102 38.65 29.84 -5.91
CA LEU A 102 38.74 31.20 -5.36
C LEU A 102 40.08 31.47 -4.68
N LEU A 103 40.61 30.51 -3.92
CA LEU A 103 41.88 30.64 -3.22
C LEU A 103 43.08 30.70 -4.18
N CYS A 104 43.00 30.01 -5.32
CA CYS A 104 44.09 29.95 -6.30
C CYS A 104 44.04 31.06 -7.38
N CYS A 105 42.94 31.80 -7.53
CA CYS A 105 42.78 32.79 -8.59
C CYS A 105 43.29 34.19 -8.20
N LYS A 106 44.11 34.79 -9.08
CA LYS A 106 44.43 36.23 -9.06
C LYS A 106 43.22 37.06 -9.59
N PRO A 107 43.14 38.39 -9.34
CA PRO A 107 41.98 39.24 -9.65
C PRO A 107 41.47 39.24 -11.10
N HIS A 108 42.22 38.67 -12.05
CA HIS A 108 41.90 38.72 -13.47
C HIS A 108 41.02 37.56 -13.99
N ASN A 109 40.58 36.62 -13.14
CA ASN A 109 39.93 35.35 -13.56
C ASN A 109 38.38 35.36 -13.55
N LEU A 110 37.76 36.50 -13.87
CA LEU A 110 36.29 36.68 -13.87
C LEU A 110 35.53 35.65 -14.74
N ALA A 111 36.13 35.22 -15.86
CA ALA A 111 35.52 34.25 -16.78
C ALA A 111 35.36 32.86 -16.14
N LEU A 112 36.35 32.40 -15.36
CA LEU A 112 36.29 31.11 -14.67
C LEU A 112 35.21 31.11 -13.58
N LEU A 113 35.12 32.21 -12.81
CA LEU A 113 34.08 32.38 -11.78
C LEU A 113 32.67 32.37 -12.38
N LYS A 114 32.46 33.07 -13.49
CA LYS A 114 31.19 33.06 -14.22
C LYS A 114 30.85 31.66 -14.76
N SER A 115 31.83 30.95 -15.32
CA SER A 115 31.64 29.58 -15.80
C SER A 115 31.25 28.63 -14.66
N ASN A 116 31.93 28.70 -13.52
CA ASN A 116 31.61 27.88 -12.36
C ASN A 116 30.19 28.17 -11.86
N GLN A 117 29.83 29.45 -11.69
CA GLN A 117 28.49 29.85 -11.26
C GLN A 117 27.39 29.35 -12.21
N GLN A 118 27.64 29.39 -13.53
CA GLN A 118 26.73 28.87 -14.54
C GLN A 118 26.53 27.36 -14.39
N THR A 119 27.61 26.60 -14.20
CA THR A 119 27.54 25.15 -13.91
C THR A 119 26.75 24.85 -12.63
N GLU A 120 26.89 25.65 -11.56
CA GLU A 120 26.08 25.46 -10.34
C GLU A 120 24.59 25.67 -10.58
N LEU A 121 24.21 26.60 -11.46
CA LEU A 121 22.81 26.85 -11.81
C LEU A 121 22.24 25.71 -12.64
N GLU A 122 22.99 25.22 -13.62
CA GLU A 122 22.61 24.08 -14.46
C GLU A 122 22.41 22.82 -13.61
N VAL A 123 23.35 22.50 -12.73
CA VAL A 123 23.24 21.36 -11.81
C VAL A 123 22.02 21.47 -10.90
N LYS A 124 21.67 22.67 -10.41
CA LYS A 124 20.44 22.89 -9.62
C LYS A 124 19.17 22.62 -10.41
N ILE A 125 19.14 22.97 -11.70
CA ILE A 125 18.01 22.68 -12.58
C ILE A 125 17.91 21.16 -12.79
N THR A 126 19.01 20.50 -13.15
CA THR A 126 19.06 19.05 -13.32
C THR A 126 18.61 18.29 -12.07
N PHE A 127 19.09 18.69 -10.88
CA PHE A 127 18.65 18.05 -9.63
C PHE A 127 17.15 18.16 -9.40
N ARG A 128 16.56 19.33 -9.70
CA ARG A 128 15.11 19.52 -9.60
C ARG A 128 14.37 18.60 -10.58
N GLU A 129 14.83 18.50 -11.81
CA GLU A 129 14.22 17.63 -12.84
C GLU A 129 14.31 16.15 -12.45
N GLU A 130 15.49 15.71 -11.97
CA GLU A 130 15.69 14.34 -11.49
C GLU A 130 14.79 14.01 -10.28
N GLN A 131 14.66 14.93 -9.33
CA GLN A 131 13.74 14.76 -8.19
C GLN A 131 12.28 14.66 -8.67
N GLN A 132 11.86 15.52 -9.61
CA GLN A 132 10.51 15.46 -10.16
C GLN A 132 10.25 14.17 -10.93
N MET A 133 11.23 13.68 -11.69
CA MET A 133 11.12 12.40 -12.40
C MET A 133 11.01 11.24 -11.42
N MET A 134 11.82 11.23 -10.35
CA MET A 134 11.73 10.23 -9.29
C MET A 134 10.36 10.26 -8.60
N ASP A 135 9.86 11.43 -8.21
CA ASP A 135 8.57 11.56 -7.53
C ASP A 135 7.40 11.10 -8.42
N LYS A 136 7.41 11.45 -9.72
CA LYS A 136 6.43 10.94 -10.69
C LYS A 136 6.48 9.43 -10.83
N LYS A 137 7.69 8.85 -10.86
CA LYS A 137 7.90 7.40 -10.93
C LYS A 137 7.35 6.71 -9.69
N ILE A 138 7.60 7.26 -8.50
CA ILE A 138 7.08 6.72 -7.23
C ILE A 138 5.54 6.69 -7.24
N VAL A 139 4.89 7.78 -7.64
CA VAL A 139 3.42 7.81 -7.72
C VAL A 139 2.90 6.77 -8.70
N ALA A 140 3.49 6.66 -9.89
CA ALA A 140 3.09 5.66 -10.87
C ALA A 140 3.27 4.21 -10.38
N GLU A 141 4.35 3.92 -9.65
CA GLU A 141 4.55 2.60 -9.04
C GLU A 141 3.52 2.31 -7.93
N ILE A 142 3.18 3.30 -7.12
CA ILE A 142 2.13 3.16 -6.09
C ILE A 142 0.76 2.92 -6.75
N ASP A 143 0.40 3.68 -7.77
CA ASP A 143 -0.86 3.51 -8.50
C ASP A 143 -0.94 2.12 -9.13
N GLN A 144 0.15 1.64 -9.72
CA GLN A 144 0.21 0.27 -10.26
C GLN A 144 0.03 -0.78 -9.16
N LYS A 145 0.59 -0.57 -7.96
CA LYS A 145 0.40 -1.49 -6.83
C LYS A 145 -1.06 -1.55 -6.37
N VAL A 146 -1.77 -0.44 -6.36
CA VAL A 146 -3.21 -0.42 -6.05
C VAL A 146 -3.98 -1.28 -7.06
N LEU A 147 -3.70 -1.12 -8.36
CA LEU A 147 -4.35 -1.92 -9.41
C LEU A 147 -4.03 -3.42 -9.27
N ASP A 148 -2.78 -3.77 -8.99
CA ASP A 148 -2.35 -5.17 -8.79
C ASP A 148 -3.05 -5.81 -7.58
N GLN A 149 -3.16 -5.07 -6.47
CA GLN A 149 -3.86 -5.50 -5.25
C GLN A 149 -5.35 -5.71 -5.52
N GLN A 150 -6.03 -4.75 -6.16
CA GLN A 150 -7.44 -4.88 -6.54
C GLN A 150 -7.68 -6.11 -7.42
N ASN A 151 -6.86 -6.30 -8.45
CA ASN A 151 -6.96 -7.44 -9.37
C ASN A 151 -6.72 -8.78 -8.65
N THR A 152 -5.79 -8.82 -7.70
CA THR A 152 -5.50 -10.03 -6.92
C THR A 152 -6.69 -10.39 -6.02
N LEU A 153 -7.27 -9.41 -5.32
CA LEU A 153 -8.43 -9.61 -4.45
C LEU A 153 -9.70 -9.96 -5.26
N GLU A 154 -9.90 -9.33 -6.41
CA GLU A 154 -10.99 -9.67 -7.34
C GLU A 154 -10.87 -11.12 -7.83
N LYS A 155 -9.67 -11.54 -8.25
CA LYS A 155 -9.41 -12.93 -8.69
C LYS A 155 -9.51 -13.96 -7.57
N ALA A 156 -9.19 -13.56 -6.34
CA ALA A 156 -9.40 -14.37 -5.14
C ALA A 156 -10.90 -14.49 -4.76
N GLY A 157 -11.79 -13.79 -5.47
CA GLY A 157 -13.22 -13.84 -5.25
C GLY A 157 -13.68 -13.06 -4.01
N VAL A 158 -12.87 -12.10 -3.54
CA VAL A 158 -13.22 -11.30 -2.35
C VAL A 158 -14.36 -10.32 -2.70
N PRO A 159 -15.52 -10.40 -2.04
CA PRO A 159 -16.65 -9.53 -2.36
C PRO A 159 -16.34 -8.05 -2.18
N GLY A 160 -16.79 -7.23 -3.14
CA GLY A 160 -16.60 -5.78 -3.13
C GLY A 160 -15.28 -5.29 -3.75
N PHE A 161 -14.39 -6.20 -4.16
CA PHE A 161 -13.15 -5.85 -4.85
C PHE A 161 -13.28 -6.04 -6.36
N TYR A 162 -12.88 -4.99 -7.08
CA TYR A 162 -12.78 -4.93 -8.53
C TYR A 162 -11.86 -3.77 -8.90
N VAL A 163 -11.24 -3.82 -10.08
CA VAL A 163 -10.36 -2.74 -10.53
C VAL A 163 -11.15 -1.45 -10.75
N THR A 164 -10.77 -0.38 -10.04
CA THR A 164 -11.44 0.93 -10.14
C THR A 164 -10.53 2.08 -9.73
N THR A 165 -10.69 3.22 -10.41
CA THR A 165 -10.02 4.49 -10.09
C THR A 165 -10.99 5.52 -9.50
N ASN A 166 -12.26 5.15 -9.30
CA ASN A 166 -13.24 6.05 -8.68
C ASN A 166 -12.89 6.24 -7.19
N PRO A 167 -12.66 7.48 -6.71
CA PRO A 167 -12.28 7.74 -5.32
C PRO A 167 -13.28 7.19 -4.29
N GLN A 168 -14.57 7.22 -4.59
CA GLN A 168 -15.60 6.71 -3.68
C GLN A 168 -15.50 5.19 -3.54
N GLU A 169 -15.29 4.48 -4.64
CA GLU A 169 -15.14 3.03 -4.66
C GLU A 169 -13.82 2.57 -4.05
N LEU A 170 -12.73 3.31 -4.30
CA LEU A 170 -11.45 3.09 -3.64
C LEU A 170 -11.59 3.22 -2.12
N THR A 171 -12.28 4.27 -1.66
CA THR A 171 -12.51 4.45 -0.23
C THR A 171 -13.35 3.30 0.33
N MET A 172 -14.36 2.80 -0.39
CA MET A 172 -15.12 1.61 0.02
C MET A 172 -14.23 0.37 0.16
N GLN A 173 -13.38 0.09 -0.82
CA GLN A 173 -12.47 -1.06 -0.81
C GLN A 173 -11.44 -0.98 0.32
N ILE A 174 -10.92 0.22 0.62
CA ILE A 174 -10.02 0.44 1.76
C ILE A 174 -10.74 0.14 3.09
N ASN A 175 -11.97 0.62 3.25
CA ASN A 175 -12.74 0.35 4.47
C ASN A 175 -13.09 -1.14 4.62
N LEU A 176 -13.34 -1.85 3.52
CA LEU A 176 -13.51 -3.31 3.53
C LEU A 176 -12.23 -4.03 3.95
N LEU A 177 -11.06 -3.63 3.45
CA LEU A 177 -9.76 -4.17 3.89
C LEU A 177 -9.54 -3.95 5.40
N GLU A 178 -9.82 -2.74 5.89
CA GLU A 178 -9.70 -2.45 7.33
C GLU A 178 -10.64 -3.31 8.17
N LEU A 179 -11.86 -3.55 7.69
CA LEU A 179 -12.83 -4.41 8.36
C LEU A 179 -12.33 -5.85 8.46
N MET A 180 -11.78 -6.39 7.36
CA MET A 180 -11.20 -7.73 7.32
C MET A 180 -10.01 -7.85 8.28
N LEU A 181 -9.09 -6.88 8.28
CA LEU A 181 -7.93 -6.86 9.18
C LEU A 181 -8.35 -6.76 10.65
N LYS A 182 -9.35 -5.95 10.98
CA LYS A 182 -9.89 -5.86 12.36
C LYS A 182 -10.53 -7.17 12.81
N LEU A 183 -11.23 -7.86 11.91
CA LEU A 183 -11.82 -9.17 12.19
C LEU A 183 -10.72 -10.21 12.48
N GLN A 184 -9.69 -10.26 11.64
CA GLN A 184 -8.54 -11.15 11.84
C GLN A 184 -7.84 -10.91 13.18
N GLN A 185 -7.66 -9.64 13.57
CA GLN A 185 -7.07 -9.28 14.87
C GLN A 185 -7.93 -9.75 16.04
N LYS A 186 -9.26 -9.60 15.94
CA LYS A 186 -10.19 -10.12 16.95
C LYS A 186 -10.10 -11.63 17.08
N GLU A 187 -10.11 -12.37 15.98
CA GLU A 187 -9.96 -13.84 15.99
C GLU A 187 -8.64 -14.29 16.62
N SER A 188 -7.56 -13.57 16.33
CA SER A 188 -6.24 -13.84 16.92
C SER A 188 -6.20 -13.59 18.43
N GLN A 189 -6.97 -12.61 18.93
CA GLN A 189 -7.06 -12.29 20.35
C GLN A 189 -8.00 -13.23 21.12
N SER A 190 -9.06 -13.73 20.48
CA SER A 190 -9.99 -14.68 21.09
C SER A 190 -9.47 -16.12 21.13
N GLY A 191 -8.27 -16.39 20.60
CA GLY A 191 -7.60 -17.69 20.70
C GLY A 191 -8.28 -18.81 19.90
N LEU A 192 -9.13 -18.47 18.93
CA LEU A 192 -9.72 -19.42 17.98
C LEU A 192 -8.79 -19.57 16.77
N GLN A 193 -7.71 -20.33 16.95
CA GLN A 193 -6.96 -20.97 15.85
C GLN A 193 -7.18 -22.47 15.90
#